data_AF-A0A3E0L0B6-F1
#
_entry.id   AF-A0A3E0L0B6-F1
#
_cell.length_a   1.000
_cell.length_b   1.000
_cell.length_c   1.000
_cell.angle_alpha   90.00
_cell.angle_beta   90.00
_cell.angle_gamma   90.00
#
_symmetry.space_group_name_H-M   'P 1'
#
loop_
_entity.id
_entity.type
_entity.pdbx_description
1 polymer ?
#
loop_
_entity_poly.entity_id
_entity_poly.type
_entity_poly.pdbx_seq_one_letter_code
_entity_poly.pdbx_strand_id
1 'polypeptide(L)'
;MGMPCEVNSILKLKPSQGYPESLELSKQYQGSKEDYRIIPVDVPIPLVNEHWVAYADVIIEKLVWENRQTTVLFRIDRIYPVPFIVKET
;
A
#
# COMPACT_ATOMS: atom_id res chain seq x y z
N MET A 1 18.89 2.09 22.62
CA MET A 1 18.14 1.08 21.83
C MET A 1 17.05 1.80 21.08
N GLY A 2 17.05 1.76 19.74
CA GLY A 2 16.09 2.49 18.89
C GLY A 2 14.95 1.60 18.39
N MET A 3 13.92 2.21 17.82
CA MET A 3 12.81 1.52 17.15
C MET A 3 13.04 1.58 15.64
N PRO A 4 13.39 0.45 14.97
CA PRO A 4 13.55 0.45 13.52
C PRO A 4 12.18 0.56 12.85
N CYS A 5 12.02 1.59 12.01
CA CYS A 5 10.82 1.79 11.19
C CYS A 5 11.24 2.22 9.78
N GLU A 6 10.43 1.87 8.78
CA GLU A 6 10.58 2.34 7.41
C GLU A 6 9.42 3.26 7.04
N VAL A 7 9.72 4.43 6.45
CA VAL A 7 8.70 5.37 5.97
C VAL A 7 8.39 5.05 4.51
N ASN A 8 7.12 4.81 4.19
CA ASN A 8 6.66 4.55 2.84
C ASN A 8 5.60 5.58 2.42
N SER A 9 5.85 6.27 1.31
CA SER A 9 4.91 7.20 0.66
C SER A 9 4.07 6.55 -0.45
N ILE A 10 4.32 5.26 -0.71
CA ILE A 10 3.57 4.42 -1.65
C ILE A 10 3.21 3.11 -0.96
N LEU A 11 2.09 2.52 -1.34
CA LEU A 11 1.71 1.17 -0.93
C LEU A 11 2.15 0.17 -2.00
N LYS A 12 3.41 -0.27 -1.95
CA LYS A 12 3.89 -1.34 -2.83
C LYS A 12 3.44 -2.69 -2.27
N LEU A 13 2.66 -3.51 -2.96
CA LEU A 13 2.29 -4.86 -2.49
C LEU A 13 2.59 -5.93 -3.55
N LYS A 14 2.87 -7.14 -3.07
CA LYS A 14 2.87 -8.38 -3.87
C LYS A 14 1.53 -9.09 -3.70
N PRO A 15 1.14 -10.03 -4.57
CA PRO A 15 -0.06 -10.85 -4.36
C PRO A 15 -0.09 -11.53 -2.98
N SER A 16 1.04 -12.07 -2.52
CA SER A 16 1.17 -12.68 -1.18
C SER A 16 1.04 -11.69 -0.01
N GLN A 17 1.13 -10.39 -0.28
CA GLN A 17 0.99 -9.30 0.69
C GLN A 17 -0.41 -8.66 0.63
N GLY A 18 -1.35 -9.24 -0.13
CA GLY A 18 -2.71 -8.72 -0.27
C GLY A 18 -2.88 -7.68 -1.37
N TYR A 19 -2.05 -7.71 -2.43
CA TYR A 19 -2.35 -6.95 -3.64
C TYR A 19 -3.65 -7.48 -4.28
N PRO A 20 -4.67 -6.64 -4.54
CA PRO A 20 -5.95 -7.09 -5.08
C PRO A 20 -5.87 -7.67 -6.50
N GLU A 21 -6.63 -8.73 -6.78
CA GLU A 21 -6.76 -9.28 -8.14
C GLU A 21 -7.60 -8.37 -9.06
N SER A 22 -8.63 -7.71 -8.49
CA SER A 22 -9.45 -6.70 -9.15
C SER A 22 -9.40 -5.39 -8.35
N LEU A 23 -9.29 -4.27 -9.06
CA LEU A 23 -9.39 -2.93 -8.48
C LEU A 23 -10.82 -2.43 -8.66
N GLU A 24 -11.53 -2.24 -7.54
CA GLU A 24 -12.88 -1.70 -7.52
C GLU A 24 -12.89 -0.42 -6.68
N LEU A 25 -13.47 0.64 -7.24
CA LEU A 25 -13.52 1.95 -6.59
C LEU A 25 -14.25 1.86 -5.24
N SER A 26 -13.72 2.52 -4.21
CA SER A 26 -14.24 2.53 -2.84
C SER A 26 -14.28 1.19 -2.11
N LYS A 27 -13.85 0.08 -2.74
CA LYS A 27 -13.75 -1.21 -2.07
C LYS A 27 -12.56 -1.24 -1.12
N GLN A 28 -12.78 -1.85 0.03
CA GLN A 28 -11.77 -2.05 1.07
C GLN A 28 -10.99 -3.34 0.83
N TYR A 29 -9.69 -3.28 1.09
CA TYR A 29 -8.76 -4.38 1.00
C TYR A 29 -7.80 -4.34 2.19
N GLN A 30 -7.17 -5.48 2.46
CA GLN A 30 -6.18 -5.61 3.50
C GLN A 30 -4.86 -6.07 2.90
N GLY A 31 -3.77 -5.40 3.27
CA GLY A 31 -2.41 -5.78 2.92
C GLY A 31 -1.51 -5.92 4.13
N SER A 32 -0.36 -6.58 3.95
CA SER A 32 0.63 -6.78 5.00
C SER A 32 2.06 -6.48 4.54
N LYS A 33 2.87 -5.97 5.47
CA LYS A 33 4.29 -5.70 5.30
C LYS A 33 5.09 -6.27 6.45
N GLU A 34 6.28 -6.75 6.13
CA GLU A 34 7.28 -7.09 7.13
C GLU A 34 7.83 -5.83 7.79
N ASP A 35 8.13 -5.94 9.08
CA ASP A 35 8.56 -4.89 9.98
C ASP A 35 7.55 -3.74 10.13
N TYR A 36 7.93 -2.74 10.94
CA TYR A 36 7.10 -1.58 11.23
C TYR A 36 7.24 -0.51 10.15
N ARG A 37 6.14 -0.24 9.45
CA ARG A 37 6.04 0.74 8.37
C ARG A 37 5.23 1.94 8.80
N ILE A 38 5.76 3.12 8.56
CA ILE A 38 5.04 4.39 8.73
C ILE A 38 4.49 4.76 7.36
N ILE A 39 3.16 4.81 7.24
CA ILE A 39 2.44 5.10 6.00
C ILE A 39 1.39 6.17 6.32
N PRO A 40 1.19 7.20 5.48
CA PRO A 40 0.14 8.19 5.68
C PRO A 40 -1.25 7.55 5.77
N VAL A 41 -2.01 7.93 6.80
CA VAL A 41 -3.43 7.55 7.00
C VAL A 41 -4.30 8.71 6.56
N ASP A 42 -5.48 8.42 6.00
CA ASP A 42 -6.46 9.41 5.49
C ASP A 42 -5.96 10.31 4.35
N VAL A 43 -4.84 9.96 3.70
CA VAL A 43 -4.28 10.68 2.55
C VAL A 43 -4.12 9.72 1.37
N PRO A 44 -4.47 10.12 0.14
CA PRO A 44 -4.25 9.29 -1.04
C PRO A 44 -2.77 9.02 -1.29
N ILE A 45 -2.40 7.75 -1.45
CA ILE A 45 -1.06 7.32 -1.87
C ILE A 45 -1.14 6.29 -3.00
N PRO A 46 -0.12 6.20 -3.88
CA PRO A 46 -0.12 5.23 -4.96
C PRO A 46 -0.09 3.77 -4.48
N LEU A 47 -0.96 2.92 -5.01
CA LEU A 47 -0.90 1.47 -4.93
C LEU A 47 -0.02 0.94 -6.07
N VAL A 48 1.07 0.27 -5.71
CA VAL A 48 2.14 -0.14 -6.61
C VAL A 48 2.33 -1.65 -6.58
N ASN A 49 2.45 -2.28 -7.74
CA ASN A 49 2.71 -3.73 -7.80
C ASN A 49 4.19 -4.06 -7.57
N GLU A 50 4.55 -5.34 -7.70
CA GLU A 50 5.92 -5.78 -7.50
C GLU A 50 6.93 -5.23 -8.52
N HIS A 51 6.44 -4.88 -9.72
CA HIS A 51 7.18 -4.31 -10.85
C HIS A 51 7.27 -2.78 -10.82
N TRP A 52 6.94 -2.13 -9.70
CA TRP A 52 6.98 -0.68 -9.56
C TRP A 52 5.98 0.08 -10.47
N VAL A 53 4.90 -0.58 -10.88
CA VAL A 53 3.82 0.03 -11.66
C VAL A 53 2.69 0.44 -10.72
N ALA A 54 2.30 1.71 -10.77
CA ALA A 54 1.16 2.23 -10.05
C ALA A 54 -0.12 2.13 -10.87
N TYR A 55 -1.18 1.58 -10.27
CA TYR A 55 -2.47 1.36 -10.92
C TYR A 55 -3.61 2.19 -10.34
N ALA A 56 -3.45 2.65 -9.10
CA ALA A 56 -4.49 3.35 -8.36
C ALA A 56 -3.90 4.23 -7.27
N ASP A 57 -4.69 5.19 -6.78
CA ASP A 57 -4.51 5.78 -5.47
C ASP A 57 -5.38 5.03 -4.45
N VAL A 58 -4.83 4.83 -3.26
CA VAL A 58 -5.53 4.26 -2.11
C VAL A 58 -5.48 5.21 -0.93
N ILE A 59 -6.48 5.12 -0.06
CA ILE A 59 -6.47 5.76 1.24
C ILE A 59 -6.34 4.66 2.29
N ILE A 60 -5.30 4.76 3.12
CA ILE A 60 -5.15 3.88 4.29
C ILE A 60 -6.16 4.35 5.35
N GLU A 61 -7.02 3.44 5.78
CA GLU A 61 -8.05 3.70 6.80
C GLU A 61 -7.63 3.16 8.18
N LYS A 62 -6.77 2.14 8.21
CA LYS A 62 -6.22 1.58 9.45
C LYS A 62 -4.84 1.03 9.22
N LEU A 63 -3.93 1.29 10.16
CA LEU A 63 -2.59 0.72 10.21
C LEU A 63 -2.34 0.11 11.58
N VAL A 64 -1.90 -1.14 11.61
CA VAL A 64 -1.65 -1.90 12.85
C VAL A 64 -0.25 -2.46 12.82
N TRP A 65 0.52 -2.22 13.87
CA TRP A 65 1.81 -2.85 14.13
C TRP A 65 1.66 -3.95 15.16
N GLU A 66 1.99 -5.18 14.79
CA GLU A 66 1.93 -6.33 15.68
C GLU A 66 2.94 -7.38 15.21
N ASN A 67 3.66 -8.03 16.13
CA ASN A 67 4.56 -9.16 15.82
C ASN A 67 5.58 -8.88 14.67
N ARG A 68 6.16 -7.68 14.63
CA ARG A 68 7.06 -7.22 13.53
C ARG A 68 6.41 -7.27 12.15
N GLN A 69 5.10 -7.04 12.10
CA GLN A 69 4.33 -6.92 10.88
C GLN A 69 3.51 -5.63 10.93
N THR A 70 3.36 -5.01 9.76
CA THR A 70 2.42 -3.91 9.55
C THR A 70 1.25 -4.42 8.72
N THR A 71 0.05 -4.39 9.29
CA THR A 71 -1.18 -4.65 8.56
C THR A 71 -1.85 -3.33 8.21
N VAL A 72 -2.25 -3.18 6.95
CA VAL A 72 -2.95 -2.00 6.45
C VAL A 72 -4.32 -2.37 5.92
N LEU A 73 -5.36 -1.67 6.38
CA LEU A 73 -6.67 -1.64 5.75
C LEU A 73 -6.74 -0.38 4.89
N PHE A 74 -7.11 -0.52 3.63
CA PHE A 74 -7.14 0.57 2.68
C PHE A 74 -8.31 0.44 1.72
N ARG A 75 -8.78 1.57 1.19
CA ARG A 75 -9.76 1.60 0.10
C ARG A 75 -9.17 2.18 -1.17
N ILE A 76 -9.68 1.74 -2.31
CA ILE A 76 -9.34 2.36 -3.61
C ILE A 76 -10.04 3.71 -3.71
N ASP A 77 -9.25 4.78 -3.90
CA ASP A 77 -9.76 6.15 -4.05
C ASP A 77 -9.85 6.57 -5.51
N ARG A 78 -8.89 6.14 -6.33
CA ARG A 78 -8.84 6.41 -7.77
C ARG A 78 -8.19 5.26 -8.50
N ILE A 79 -8.71 4.88 -9.67
CA ILE A 79 -8.06 3.93 -10.58
C ILE A 79 -7.51 4.72 -11.76
N TYR A 80 -6.26 4.49 -12.12
CA TYR A 80 -5.65 5.18 -13.25
C TYR A 80 -6.10 4.56 -14.57
N PRO A 81 -6.51 5.37 -15.57
CA PRO A 81 -6.80 4.86 -16.91
C PRO A 81 -5.58 4.23 -17.58
N VAL A 82 -4.39 4.77 -17.30
CA VAL A 82 -3.10 4.28 -17.80
C VAL A 82 -2.15 4.12 -16.61
N PRO A 83 -1.75 2.88 -16.26
CA PRO A 83 -0.74 2.64 -15.23
C PRO A 83 0.63 3.21 -15.63
N PHE A 84 1.44 3.60 -14.64
CA PHE A 84 2.77 4.17 -14.89
C PHE A 84 3.84 3.63 -13.94
N ILE A 85 5.10 3.68 -14.37
CA ILE A 85 6.25 3.22 -13.59
C ILE A 85 6.65 4.32 -12.60
N VAL A 86 6.77 3.96 -11.32
CA VAL A 86 7.13 4.88 -10.22
C VAL A 86 8.64 4.96 -9.99
N LYS A 87 9.38 3.94 -10.42
CA LYS A 87 10.83 3.88 -10.30
C LYS A 87 11.44 3.29 -11.57
N GLU A 88 12.25 4.08 -12.27
CA GLU A 88 13.12 3.57 -13.33
C GLU A 88 14.20 2.68 -12.69
N THR A 89 14.32 1.45 -13.19
CA THR A 89 15.36 0.48 -12.78
C THR A 89 16.70 0.81 -13.39
#